data_AF-A0A131ZU64-F1
#
_entry.id   AF-A0A131ZU64-F1
#
_cell.length_a   1.000
_cell.length_b   1.000
_cell.length_c   1.000
_cell.angle_alpha   90.00
_cell.angle_beta   90.00
_cell.angle_gamma   90.00
#
_symmetry.space_group_name_H-M   'P 1'
#
loop_
_entity.id
_entity.type
_entity.pdbx_description
1 polymer ?
#
loop_
_entity_poly.entity_id
_entity_poly.type
_entity_poly.pdbx_seq_one_letter_code
_entity_poly.pdbx_strand_id
1 'polypeptide(L)'
;MFLMFVQSESSYLRKCSLGAYESIRNADPDGIWLLQGYPFNSLYDKFWGYNQVEAFVTAPPIDKLLILDNIAEVLPVYSQVNGYFGRSFVWCILQNYGGVNGMFGPINRINEGLFSARKNYPNMIGIGIGPEGINQNDLVFDYVMELVWYDDAPNVSYWFENYPLRRYGINDHRINQALQLLHQSVYNDPIGIKNHGRYSFISRPRPNSHSMLWYDPHLISLALRSLNDYLLINPEIIDRTPTFTHDLIDITRQALQLTIG
;
A
#
# COMPACT_ATOMS: atom_id res chain seq x y z
N MET A 1 3.88 -19.26 6.52
CA MET A 1 3.92 -19.84 7.88
C MET A 1 3.97 -18.68 8.87
N PHE A 2 2.93 -18.46 9.68
CA PHE A 2 2.99 -17.45 10.74
C PHE A 2 3.84 -18.01 11.88
N LEU A 3 5.00 -17.39 12.13
CA LEU A 3 5.88 -17.78 13.23
C LEU A 3 5.28 -17.24 14.54
N MET A 4 4.73 -18.14 15.35
CA MET A 4 4.22 -17.81 16.69
C MET A 4 5.26 -18.27 17.72
N PHE A 5 5.90 -17.32 18.38
CA PHE A 5 6.96 -17.58 19.36
C PHE A 5 6.40 -17.55 20.78
N VAL A 6 6.89 -18.45 21.63
CA VAL A 6 6.43 -18.59 23.03
C VAL A 6 7.34 -17.82 24.01
N GLN A 7 8.52 -17.37 23.56
CA GLN A 7 9.53 -16.67 24.38
C GLN A 7 10.23 -15.57 23.57
N SER A 8 10.49 -14.42 24.21
CA SER A 8 11.06 -13.22 23.58
C SER A 8 12.54 -12.96 23.91
N GLU A 9 13.24 -13.94 24.51
CA GLU A 9 14.67 -13.83 24.76
C GLU A 9 15.46 -13.82 23.45
N SER A 10 16.37 -12.84 23.29
CA SER A 10 17.19 -12.69 22.08
C SER A 10 17.99 -13.95 21.73
N SER A 11 18.49 -14.69 22.72
CA SER A 11 19.25 -15.94 22.49
C SER A 11 18.37 -17.04 21.90
N TYR A 12 17.11 -17.14 22.33
CA TYR A 12 16.13 -18.08 21.80
C TYR A 12 15.72 -17.70 20.38
N LEU A 13 15.36 -16.43 20.14
CA LEU A 13 14.99 -15.93 18.81
C LEU A 13 16.11 -16.12 17.78
N ARG A 14 17.36 -15.88 18.20
CA ARG A 14 18.54 -16.13 17.36
C ARG A 14 18.65 -17.60 16.94
N LYS A 15 18.44 -18.54 17.88
CA LYS A 15 18.43 -19.98 17.58
C LYS A 15 17.29 -20.38 16.65
N CYS A 16 16.10 -19.83 16.83
CA CYS A 16 14.96 -20.09 15.94
C CYS A 16 15.24 -19.61 14.51
N SER A 17 15.74 -18.38 14.37
CA SER A 17 16.10 -17.80 13.07
C SER A 17 17.20 -18.61 12.37
N LEU A 18 18.26 -18.99 13.11
CA LEU A 18 19.29 -19.88 12.59
C LEU A 18 18.73 -21.24 12.17
N GLY A 19 17.89 -21.87 12.99
CA GLY A 19 17.30 -23.16 12.65
C GLY A 19 16.46 -23.13 11.36
N ALA A 20 15.71 -22.04 11.15
CA ALA A 20 14.96 -21.82 9.91
C ALA A 20 15.91 -21.67 8.71
N TYR A 21 16.95 -20.83 8.83
CA TYR A 21 17.94 -20.66 7.76
C TYR A 21 18.72 -21.95 7.45
N GLU A 22 19.17 -22.67 8.47
CA GLU A 22 19.91 -23.93 8.30
C GLU A 22 19.08 -24.98 7.56
N SER A 23 17.76 -25.00 7.77
CA SER A 23 16.87 -25.89 7.03
C SER A 23 16.83 -25.55 5.53
N ILE A 24 16.84 -24.26 5.18
CA ILE A 24 16.95 -23.79 3.79
C ILE A 24 18.31 -24.18 3.21
N ARG A 25 19.41 -23.86 3.92
CA ARG A 25 20.79 -24.13 3.51
C ARG A 25 21.06 -25.62 3.28
N ASN A 26 20.48 -26.49 4.10
CA ASN A 26 20.65 -27.94 3.98
C ASN A 26 19.94 -28.50 2.74
N ALA A 27 18.85 -27.88 2.30
CA ALA A 27 18.14 -28.25 1.08
C ALA A 27 18.78 -27.62 -0.17
N ASP A 28 19.24 -26.38 -0.05
CA ASP A 28 19.89 -25.60 -1.10
C ASP A 28 21.01 -24.72 -0.49
N PRO A 29 22.29 -25.06 -0.71
CA PRO A 29 23.42 -24.27 -0.20
C PRO A 29 23.45 -22.81 -0.66
N ASP A 30 22.85 -22.50 -1.81
CA ASP A 30 22.77 -21.14 -2.36
C ASP A 30 21.48 -20.41 -1.95
N GLY A 31 20.55 -21.11 -1.29
CA GLY A 31 19.24 -20.62 -0.92
C GLY A 31 19.27 -19.33 -0.09
N ILE A 32 18.37 -18.40 -0.47
CA ILE A 32 18.13 -17.13 0.24
C ILE A 32 16.79 -17.25 0.95
N TRP A 33 16.78 -16.91 2.25
CA TRP A 33 15.53 -16.85 2.99
C TRP A 33 14.80 -15.54 2.71
N LEU A 34 13.65 -15.63 2.03
CA LEU A 34 12.69 -14.54 1.93
C LEU A 34 11.78 -14.50 3.16
N LEU A 35 11.86 -13.44 3.96
CA LEU A 35 11.11 -13.27 5.20
C LEU A 35 10.09 -12.13 5.08
N GLN A 36 8.82 -12.40 5.40
CA GLN A 36 7.83 -11.34 5.60
C GLN A 36 8.10 -10.58 6.90
N GLY A 37 8.30 -9.27 6.79
CA GLY A 37 8.53 -8.36 7.91
C GLY A 37 7.27 -8.00 8.69
N TYR A 38 6.08 -8.44 8.26
CA TYR A 38 4.80 -8.10 8.89
C TYR A 38 4.75 -8.33 10.42
N PRO A 39 5.32 -9.41 11.01
CA PRO A 39 5.33 -9.58 12.46
C PRO A 39 6.01 -8.43 13.21
N PHE A 40 6.99 -7.78 12.57
CA PHE A 40 7.74 -6.67 13.16
C PHE A 40 6.95 -5.36 13.14
N ASN A 41 5.80 -5.26 12.47
CA ASN A 41 4.96 -4.06 12.52
C ASN A 41 4.51 -3.67 13.94
N SER A 42 4.60 -4.63 14.86
CA SER A 42 4.33 -4.46 16.27
C SER A 42 5.61 -4.18 17.07
N LEU A 43 6.53 -3.32 16.57
CA LEU A 43 7.72 -2.92 17.33
C LEU A 43 7.42 -2.39 18.74
N TYR A 44 6.19 -1.91 18.94
CA TYR A 44 5.66 -1.39 20.20
C TYR A 44 4.78 -2.38 20.97
N ASP A 45 4.59 -3.62 20.48
CA ASP A 45 4.05 -4.69 21.31
C ASP A 45 5.10 -5.25 22.27
N LYS A 46 4.68 -6.13 23.18
CA LYS A 46 5.58 -6.69 24.21
C LYS A 46 6.60 -7.69 23.64
N PHE A 47 6.46 -8.13 22.40
CA PHE A 47 7.24 -9.22 21.85
C PHE A 47 8.36 -8.73 20.92
N TRP A 48 8.04 -7.99 19.86
CA TRP A 48 9.01 -7.61 18.83
C TRP A 48 9.69 -6.28 19.12
N GLY A 49 10.38 -6.16 20.26
CA GLY A 49 11.21 -4.99 20.50
C GLY A 49 12.43 -4.91 19.57
N TYR A 50 13.11 -3.77 19.57
CA TYR A 50 14.32 -3.52 18.76
C TYR A 50 15.36 -4.65 18.89
N ASN A 51 15.69 -5.06 20.12
CA ASN A 51 16.66 -6.12 20.40
C ASN A 51 16.16 -7.51 19.95
N GLN A 52 14.86 -7.74 19.93
CA GLN A 52 14.27 -8.99 19.45
C GLN A 52 14.33 -9.08 17.93
N VAL A 53 13.98 -7.99 17.25
CA VAL A 53 14.12 -7.92 15.78
C VAL A 53 15.60 -8.05 15.40
N GLU A 54 16.49 -7.31 16.04
CA GLU A 54 17.94 -7.42 15.82
C GLU A 54 18.43 -8.85 15.97
N ALA A 55 18.12 -9.49 17.10
CA ALA A 55 18.57 -10.85 17.37
C ALA A 55 18.07 -11.87 16.34
N PHE A 56 16.85 -11.67 15.83
CA PHE A 56 16.23 -12.55 14.85
C PHE A 56 16.80 -12.34 13.44
N VAL A 57 16.81 -11.11 12.92
CA VAL A 57 17.19 -10.85 11.53
C VAL A 57 18.71 -10.87 11.30
N THR A 58 19.51 -10.64 12.35
CA THR A 58 20.99 -10.72 12.27
C THR A 58 21.55 -12.12 12.50
N ALA A 59 20.68 -13.12 12.75
CA ALA A 59 21.13 -14.48 13.01
C ALA A 59 21.71 -15.18 11.75
N PRO A 60 21.02 -15.17 10.60
CA PRO A 60 21.56 -15.71 9.35
C PRO A 60 22.72 -14.84 8.81
N PRO A 61 23.55 -15.38 7.89
CA PRO A 61 24.54 -14.58 7.14
C PRO A 61 23.89 -13.38 6.44
N ILE A 62 24.66 -12.30 6.26
CA ILE A 62 24.14 -10.99 5.81
C ILE A 62 23.49 -11.02 4.43
N ASP A 63 23.99 -11.87 3.55
CA ASP A 63 23.60 -12.06 2.16
C ASP A 63 22.55 -13.17 1.97
N LYS A 64 22.09 -13.79 3.06
CA LYS A 64 21.21 -14.98 3.03
C LYS A 64 19.81 -14.74 3.58
N LEU A 65 19.51 -13.50 3.97
CA LEU A 65 18.17 -13.07 4.40
C LEU A 65 17.74 -11.85 3.57
N LEU A 66 16.60 -11.98 2.91
CA LEU A 66 15.91 -10.89 2.22
C LEU A 66 14.57 -10.62 2.91
N ILE A 67 14.34 -9.38 3.34
CA ILE A 67 13.15 -9.01 4.11
C ILE A 67 12.15 -8.26 3.23
N LEU A 68 10.89 -8.66 3.26
CA LEU A 68 9.80 -7.88 2.68
C LEU A 68 9.23 -6.95 3.76
N ASP A 69 9.47 -5.64 3.66
CA ASP A 69 8.82 -4.68 4.54
C ASP A 69 7.38 -4.46 4.07
N ASN A 70 6.47 -5.32 4.55
CA ASN A 70 5.20 -5.63 3.89
C ASN A 70 4.21 -4.47 3.77
N ILE A 71 4.26 -3.48 4.65
CA ILE A 71 3.31 -2.35 4.70
C ILE A 71 4.05 -1.02 4.82
N ALA A 72 5.15 -0.87 4.08
CA ALA A 72 6.07 0.26 4.24
C ALA A 72 5.43 1.61 3.90
N GLU A 73 4.34 1.63 3.13
CA GLU A 73 3.53 2.82 2.83
C GLU A 73 2.74 3.33 4.06
N VAL A 74 2.43 2.44 4.99
CA VAL A 74 1.68 2.75 6.21
C VAL A 74 2.57 2.71 7.45
N LEU A 75 3.21 1.57 7.72
CA LEU A 75 4.12 1.34 8.85
C LEU A 75 5.49 0.87 8.34
N PRO A 76 6.40 1.79 7.97
CA PRO A 76 7.76 1.44 7.56
C PRO A 76 8.54 0.91 8.75
N VAL A 77 8.76 -0.41 8.82
CA VAL A 77 9.57 -1.02 9.88
C VAL A 77 11.05 -0.71 9.64
N TYR A 78 11.50 -0.68 8.39
CA TYR A 78 12.90 -0.40 8.01
C TYR A 78 13.45 0.85 8.70
N SER A 79 12.65 1.92 8.81
CA SER A 79 13.09 3.19 9.40
C SER A 79 13.30 3.08 10.91
N GLN A 80 12.58 2.20 11.58
CA GLN A 80 12.62 2.00 13.03
C GLN A 80 13.74 1.04 13.47
N VAL A 81 14.20 0.16 12.57
CA VAL A 81 15.30 -0.80 12.82
C VAL A 81 16.52 -0.55 11.94
N ASN A 82 16.76 0.72 11.60
CA ASN A 82 17.95 1.18 10.87
C ASN A 82 18.23 0.36 9.59
N GLY A 83 17.23 0.23 8.72
CA GLY A 83 17.30 -0.58 7.51
C GLY A 83 17.53 -2.05 7.83
N TYR A 84 16.80 -2.62 8.80
CA TYR A 84 16.99 -3.99 9.26
C TYR A 84 18.45 -4.36 9.57
N PHE A 85 19.17 -3.45 10.24
CA PHE A 85 20.56 -3.68 10.66
C PHE A 85 21.50 -4.03 9.49
N GLY A 86 21.24 -3.45 8.31
CA GLY A 86 22.01 -3.68 7.09
C GLY A 86 21.65 -4.97 6.33
N ARG A 87 20.60 -5.69 6.73
CA ARG A 87 20.07 -6.82 5.94
C ARG A 87 19.33 -6.31 4.72
N SER A 88 19.43 -7.03 3.60
CA SER A 88 18.74 -6.64 2.38
C SER A 88 17.23 -6.64 2.58
N PHE A 89 16.55 -5.61 2.09
CA PHE A 89 15.09 -5.55 2.15
C PHE A 89 14.46 -4.99 0.88
N VAL A 90 13.18 -5.34 0.68
CA VAL A 90 12.31 -4.85 -0.38
C VAL A 90 11.23 -3.98 0.27
N TRP A 91 11.13 -2.74 -0.19
CA TRP A 91 10.08 -1.80 0.24
C TRP A 91 8.77 -2.22 -0.43
N CYS A 92 7.80 -2.72 0.34
CA CYS A 92 6.55 -3.22 -0.23
C CYS A 92 5.38 -2.32 0.13
N ILE A 93 4.40 -2.27 -0.77
CA ILE A 93 3.04 -1.87 -0.42
C ILE A 93 2.20 -3.12 -0.15
N LEU A 94 1.32 -3.03 0.85
CA LEU A 94 0.22 -3.98 0.98
C LEU A 94 -1.02 -3.45 0.28
N GLN A 95 -1.35 -2.16 0.48
CA GLN A 95 -2.45 -1.43 -0.15
C GLN A 95 -3.88 -1.94 0.17
N ASN A 96 -4.11 -3.25 0.27
CA ASN A 96 -5.43 -3.82 0.49
C ASN A 96 -5.39 -4.97 1.50
N TYR A 97 -6.42 -4.98 2.36
CA TYR A 97 -6.69 -6.04 3.33
C TYR A 97 -7.99 -6.76 2.95
N GLY A 98 -7.97 -8.10 2.93
CA GLY A 98 -9.13 -8.95 2.74
C GLY A 98 -9.87 -8.84 1.40
N GLY A 99 -9.30 -8.16 0.40
CA GLY A 99 -9.98 -7.96 -0.90
C GLY A 99 -11.19 -7.05 -0.82
N VAL A 100 -11.26 -6.16 0.18
CA VAL A 100 -12.40 -5.26 0.36
C VAL A 100 -12.42 -4.17 -0.69
N ASN A 101 -13.61 -3.86 -1.20
CA ASN A 101 -13.84 -2.73 -2.12
C ASN A 101 -13.96 -1.42 -1.35
N GLY A 102 -13.47 -0.33 -1.95
CA GLY A 102 -13.47 1.01 -1.35
C GLY A 102 -12.31 1.82 -1.91
N MET A 103 -12.54 3.09 -2.20
CA MET A 103 -11.48 3.92 -2.77
C MET A 103 -10.49 4.31 -1.68
N PHE A 104 -9.22 3.96 -1.87
CA PHE A 104 -8.14 4.21 -0.93
C PHE A 104 -6.80 4.11 -1.64
N GLY A 105 -5.86 4.99 -1.29
CA GLY A 105 -4.46 4.82 -1.64
C GLY A 105 -3.61 5.93 -1.03
N PRO A 106 -2.58 5.63 -0.24
CA PRO A 106 -1.74 6.66 0.37
C PRO A 106 -0.66 7.14 -0.62
N ILE A 107 -1.04 7.65 -1.80
CA ILE A 107 -0.10 7.91 -2.93
C ILE A 107 1.06 8.81 -2.52
N ASN A 108 0.79 9.89 -1.78
CA ASN A 108 1.84 10.80 -1.34
C ASN A 108 2.84 10.12 -0.39
N ARG A 109 2.36 9.26 0.53
CA ARG A 109 3.22 8.48 1.42
C ARG A 109 4.02 7.42 0.66
N ILE A 110 3.42 6.79 -0.35
CA ILE A 110 4.12 5.86 -1.24
C ILE A 110 5.27 6.61 -1.93
N ASN A 111 4.97 7.77 -2.51
CA ASN A 111 5.96 8.58 -3.21
C ASN A 111 7.10 8.99 -2.26
N GLU A 112 6.79 9.68 -1.16
CA GLU A 112 7.81 10.18 -0.25
C GLU A 112 8.59 9.05 0.44
N GLY A 113 7.89 8.03 0.92
CA GLY A 113 8.45 6.90 1.65
C GLY A 113 9.42 6.10 0.81
N LEU A 114 9.04 5.77 -0.44
CA LEU A 114 9.86 4.98 -1.34
C LEU A 114 11.18 5.69 -1.68
N PHE A 115 11.12 6.94 -2.15
CA PHE A 115 12.32 7.65 -2.58
C PHE A 115 13.20 8.07 -1.40
N SER A 116 12.61 8.35 -0.23
CA SER A 116 13.37 8.53 1.01
C SER A 116 14.10 7.24 1.41
N ALA A 117 13.43 6.08 1.33
CA ALA A 117 14.06 4.79 1.65
C ALA A 117 15.23 4.51 0.69
N ARG A 118 15.00 4.66 -0.62
CA ARG A 118 16.02 4.43 -1.65
C ARG A 118 17.25 5.32 -1.46
N LYS A 119 17.05 6.59 -1.12
CA LYS A 119 18.15 7.55 -0.93
C LYS A 119 18.98 7.25 0.32
N ASN A 120 18.34 6.82 1.40
CA ASN A 120 18.97 6.74 2.72
C ASN A 120 19.44 5.31 3.07
N TYR A 121 18.95 4.28 2.40
CA TYR A 121 19.23 2.88 2.73
C TYR A 121 19.75 2.11 1.51
N PRO A 122 21.08 1.98 1.34
CA PRO A 122 21.66 1.29 0.18
C PRO A 122 21.39 -0.24 0.17
N ASN A 123 20.95 -0.79 1.30
CA ASN A 123 20.50 -2.18 1.42
C ASN A 123 19.01 -2.37 1.09
N MET A 124 18.30 -1.31 0.68
CA MET A 124 17.02 -1.44 0.00
C MET A 124 17.27 -1.86 -1.45
N ILE A 125 16.93 -3.11 -1.79
CA ILE A 125 17.29 -3.70 -3.08
C ILE A 125 16.12 -3.87 -4.05
N GLY A 126 14.92 -3.43 -3.67
CA GLY A 126 13.76 -3.55 -4.55
C GLY A 126 12.47 -2.93 -4.02
N ILE A 127 11.45 -3.00 -4.86
CA ILE A 127 10.08 -2.57 -4.58
C ILE A 127 9.15 -3.79 -4.73
N GLY A 128 8.16 -3.91 -3.85
CA GLY A 128 7.20 -5.01 -3.86
C GLY A 128 5.75 -4.55 -3.80
N ILE A 129 4.86 -5.38 -4.32
CA ILE A 129 3.41 -5.22 -4.23
C ILE A 129 2.85 -6.55 -3.70
N GLY A 130 2.21 -6.53 -2.53
CA GLY A 130 1.75 -7.76 -1.87
C GLY A 130 0.35 -7.65 -1.26
N PRO A 131 -0.69 -7.20 -1.99
CA PRO A 131 -2.03 -7.05 -1.44
C PRO A 131 -2.65 -8.38 -1.02
N GLU A 132 -3.51 -8.34 0.00
CA GLU A 132 -4.33 -9.50 0.37
C GLU A 132 -5.41 -9.79 -0.68
N GLY A 133 -5.81 -8.78 -1.47
CA GLY A 133 -6.71 -8.92 -2.61
C GLY A 133 -6.47 -7.89 -3.73
N ILE A 134 -6.67 -8.32 -4.97
CA ILE A 134 -6.51 -7.53 -6.21
C ILE A 134 -7.89 -7.10 -6.77
N ASN A 135 -7.91 -6.45 -7.94
CA ASN A 135 -9.10 -5.96 -8.64
C ASN A 135 -9.81 -4.79 -7.94
N GLN A 136 -9.02 -3.88 -7.37
CA GLN A 136 -9.50 -2.64 -6.75
C GLN A 136 -8.39 -1.60 -6.82
N ASN A 137 -8.75 -0.31 -6.89
CA ASN A 137 -7.80 0.81 -6.86
C ASN A 137 -6.64 0.67 -7.86
N ASP A 138 -6.94 0.29 -9.11
CA ASP A 138 -5.94 0.09 -10.20
C ASP A 138 -4.94 1.25 -10.29
N LEU A 139 -5.42 2.48 -10.10
CA LEU A 139 -4.61 3.71 -10.09
C LEU A 139 -3.39 3.61 -9.18
N VAL A 140 -3.54 3.01 -7.99
CA VAL A 140 -2.46 2.89 -7.01
C VAL A 140 -1.42 1.88 -7.48
N PHE A 141 -1.85 0.77 -8.07
CA PHE A 141 -0.95 -0.24 -8.59
C PHE A 141 -0.21 0.26 -9.84
N ASP A 142 -0.90 0.96 -10.74
CA ASP A 142 -0.29 1.64 -11.89
C ASP A 142 0.77 2.63 -11.42
N TYR A 143 0.45 3.47 -10.42
CA TYR A 143 1.40 4.41 -9.84
C TYR A 143 2.67 3.70 -9.36
N VAL A 144 2.53 2.69 -8.50
CA VAL A 144 3.67 2.00 -7.87
C VAL A 144 4.51 1.22 -8.88
N MET A 145 3.88 0.59 -9.87
CA MET A 145 4.59 -0.10 -10.94
C MET A 145 5.39 0.86 -11.82
N GLU A 146 4.98 2.13 -11.92
CA GLU A 146 5.74 3.14 -12.66
C GLU A 146 6.98 3.62 -11.88
N LEU A 147 6.93 3.67 -10.55
CA LEU A 147 8.01 4.20 -9.70
C LEU A 147 9.34 3.43 -9.79
N VAL A 148 9.33 2.20 -10.30
CA VAL A 148 10.56 1.43 -10.55
C VAL A 148 11.44 2.08 -11.62
N TRP A 149 10.86 2.90 -12.51
CA TRP A 149 11.53 3.55 -13.64
C TRP A 149 11.98 4.99 -13.37
N TYR A 150 11.59 5.54 -12.22
CA TYR A 150 11.96 6.89 -11.82
C TYR A 150 13.20 6.87 -10.95
N ASP A 151 14.18 7.74 -11.21
CA ASP A 151 15.34 7.92 -10.32
C ASP A 151 14.98 8.69 -9.04
N ASP A 152 14.19 9.76 -9.20
CA ASP A 152 13.69 10.65 -8.14
C ASP A 152 12.16 10.69 -8.10
N ALA A 153 11.61 11.15 -6.97
CA ALA A 153 10.17 11.21 -6.74
C ALA A 153 9.45 12.04 -7.82
N PRO A 154 8.52 11.44 -8.60
CA PRO A 154 7.75 12.20 -9.58
C PRO A 154 6.79 13.20 -8.91
N ASN A 155 6.40 14.21 -9.67
CA ASN A 155 5.34 15.12 -9.29
C ASN A 155 3.99 14.39 -9.38
N VAL A 156 3.39 14.10 -8.23
CA VAL A 156 2.14 13.34 -8.13
C VAL A 156 0.99 14.02 -8.88
N SER A 157 0.82 15.33 -8.71
CA SER A 157 -0.27 16.06 -9.38
C SER A 157 -0.15 16.01 -10.90
N TYR A 158 1.07 16.13 -11.44
CA TYR A 158 1.33 15.97 -12.87
C TYR A 158 1.08 14.53 -13.33
N TRP A 159 1.43 13.54 -12.52
CA TRP A 159 1.14 12.13 -12.84
C TRP A 159 -0.36 11.88 -12.96
N PHE A 160 -1.16 12.41 -12.02
CA PHE A 160 -2.62 12.33 -12.03
C PHE A 160 -3.24 13.07 -13.22
N GLU A 161 -2.70 14.21 -13.61
CA GLU A 161 -3.16 14.97 -14.80
C GLU A 161 -3.01 14.16 -16.09
N ASN A 162 -1.96 13.33 -16.20
CA ASN A 162 -1.70 12.53 -17.40
C ASN A 162 -2.31 11.12 -17.35
N TYR A 163 -2.82 10.68 -16.19
CA TYR A 163 -3.41 9.35 -16.02
C TYR A 163 -4.64 9.11 -16.91
N PRO A 164 -5.59 10.05 -17.10
CA PRO A 164 -6.71 9.91 -18.03
C PRO A 164 -6.31 9.58 -19.46
N LEU A 165 -5.25 10.22 -19.95
CA LEU A 165 -4.76 9.98 -21.29
C LEU A 165 -4.25 8.54 -21.44
N ARG A 166 -3.56 8.01 -20.43
CA ARG A 166 -3.07 6.62 -20.42
C ARG A 166 -4.21 5.60 -20.26
N ARG A 167 -5.15 5.86 -19.36
CA ARG A 167 -6.20 4.90 -18.99
C ARG A 167 -7.42 4.92 -19.90
N TYR A 168 -7.82 6.10 -20.38
CA TYR A 168 -9.04 6.29 -21.17
C TYR A 168 -8.76 6.72 -22.62
N GLY A 169 -7.52 7.11 -22.95
CA GLY A 169 -7.20 7.71 -24.25
C GLY A 169 -7.75 9.13 -24.42
N ILE A 170 -8.17 9.78 -23.33
CA ILE A 170 -8.89 11.05 -23.35
C ILE A 170 -8.17 12.06 -22.47
N ASN A 171 -8.01 13.28 -23.01
CA ASN A 171 -7.56 14.44 -22.24
C ASN A 171 -8.69 15.47 -22.19
N ASP A 172 -9.40 15.52 -21.06
CA ASP A 172 -10.50 16.45 -20.84
C ASP A 172 -10.42 17.04 -19.43
N HIS A 173 -10.58 18.36 -19.33
CA HIS A 173 -10.47 19.09 -18.08
C HIS A 173 -11.42 18.59 -16.97
N ARG A 174 -12.60 18.06 -17.31
CA ARG A 174 -13.55 17.50 -16.34
C ARG A 174 -13.05 16.19 -15.75
N ILE A 175 -12.53 15.30 -16.59
CA ILE A 175 -11.94 14.03 -16.12
C ILE A 175 -10.69 14.31 -15.28
N ASN A 176 -9.84 15.23 -15.73
CA ASN A 176 -8.66 15.66 -14.98
C ASN A 176 -9.05 16.26 -13.63
N GLN A 177 -10.07 17.14 -13.59
CA GLN A 177 -10.59 17.72 -12.35
C GLN A 177 -11.10 16.64 -11.39
N ALA A 178 -11.87 15.66 -11.88
CA ALA A 178 -12.35 14.56 -11.05
C ALA A 178 -11.20 13.79 -10.40
N LEU A 179 -10.16 13.45 -11.16
CA LEU A 179 -9.01 12.72 -10.62
C LEU A 179 -8.14 13.55 -9.68
N GLN A 180 -8.02 14.87 -9.89
CA GLN A 180 -7.37 15.75 -8.92
C GLN A 180 -8.17 15.83 -7.60
N LEU A 181 -9.50 15.83 -7.67
CA LEU A 181 -10.34 15.77 -6.47
C LEU A 181 -10.19 14.43 -5.74
N LEU A 182 -10.05 13.32 -6.47
CA LEU A 182 -9.74 12.01 -5.89
C LEU A 182 -8.34 11.96 -5.28
N HIS A 183 -7.34 12.56 -5.94
CA HIS A 183 -5.99 12.75 -5.41
C HIS A 183 -6.03 13.48 -4.08
N GLN A 184 -6.78 14.59 -3.98
CA GLN A 184 -6.90 15.39 -2.77
C GLN A 184 -7.71 14.71 -1.64
N SER A 185 -8.38 13.58 -1.92
CA SER A 185 -9.28 12.90 -0.99
C SER A 185 -8.89 11.44 -0.72
N VAL A 186 -9.56 10.50 -1.36
CA VAL A 186 -9.38 9.04 -1.16
C VAL A 186 -7.96 8.56 -1.45
N TYR A 187 -7.23 9.26 -2.33
CA TYR A 187 -5.86 8.93 -2.69
C TYR A 187 -4.78 9.77 -1.97
N ASN A 188 -5.16 10.51 -0.93
CA ASN A 188 -4.24 11.24 -0.07
C ASN A 188 -4.57 10.99 1.40
N ASP A 189 -4.17 9.82 1.89
CA ASP A 189 -4.15 9.53 3.33
C ASP A 189 -2.84 10.04 3.96
N PRO A 190 -2.87 11.13 4.77
CA PRO A 190 -1.67 11.65 5.40
C PRO A 190 -1.28 10.87 6.67
N ILE A 191 -2.23 10.19 7.31
CA ILE A 191 -2.07 9.61 8.65
C ILE A 191 -1.61 8.16 8.64
N GLY A 192 -1.72 7.46 7.50
CA GLY A 192 -1.31 6.05 7.40
C GLY A 192 -2.30 5.13 8.09
N ILE A 193 -3.55 5.15 7.64
CA ILE A 193 -4.60 4.24 8.11
C ILE A 193 -4.38 2.85 7.52
N LYS A 194 -4.51 1.83 8.37
CA LYS A 194 -4.74 0.44 7.92
C LYS A 194 -6.19 0.29 7.50
N ASN A 195 -6.48 0.57 6.23
CA ASN A 195 -7.85 0.56 5.75
C ASN A 195 -8.35 -0.87 5.49
N HIS A 196 -9.00 -1.44 6.49
CA HIS A 196 -9.66 -2.75 6.42
C HIS A 196 -11.07 -2.72 5.81
N GLY A 197 -11.45 -1.63 5.12
CA GLY A 197 -12.77 -1.50 4.49
C GLY A 197 -13.94 -1.55 5.48
N ARG A 198 -13.77 -1.03 6.70
CA ARG A 198 -14.81 -1.03 7.74
C ARG A 198 -15.83 0.09 7.48
N TYR A 199 -16.54 0.00 6.37
CA TYR A 199 -17.57 0.97 5.98
C TYR A 199 -18.90 0.64 6.64
N SER A 200 -19.68 1.66 7.02
CA SER A 200 -20.98 1.49 7.69
C SER A 200 -21.92 0.55 6.94
N PHE A 201 -21.91 0.60 5.60
CA PHE A 201 -22.77 -0.23 4.73
C PHE A 201 -22.51 -1.74 4.83
N ILE A 202 -21.25 -2.15 5.00
CA ILE A 202 -20.85 -3.57 5.08
C ILE A 202 -20.56 -4.03 6.52
N SER A 203 -20.66 -3.12 7.47
CA SER A 203 -20.43 -3.41 8.88
C SER A 203 -21.72 -3.92 9.54
N ARG A 204 -21.56 -4.74 10.59
CA ARG A 204 -22.70 -5.16 11.41
C ARG A 204 -23.38 -3.91 12.00
N PRO A 205 -24.70 -3.69 11.80
CA PRO A 205 -25.39 -2.51 12.30
C PRO A 205 -25.25 -2.34 13.81
N ARG A 206 -24.84 -1.14 14.25
CA ARG A 206 -24.70 -0.73 15.64
C ARG A 206 -24.98 0.78 15.77
N PRO A 207 -25.53 1.26 16.90
CA PRO A 207 -25.62 2.70 17.16
C PRO A 207 -24.25 3.37 17.06
N ASN A 208 -24.20 4.59 16.53
CA ASN A 208 -23.00 5.43 16.40
C ASN A 208 -21.86 4.79 15.56
N SER A 209 -22.20 3.93 14.60
CA SER A 209 -21.23 3.36 13.66
C SER A 209 -21.04 4.30 12.47
N HIS A 210 -19.89 4.96 12.41
CA HIS A 210 -19.50 5.79 11.26
C HIS A 210 -18.24 5.24 10.60
N SER A 211 -18.17 5.40 9.27
CA SER A 211 -16.95 5.07 8.52
C SER A 211 -15.86 6.06 8.93
N MET A 212 -14.64 5.58 9.17
CA MET A 212 -13.49 6.47 9.36
C MET A 212 -13.16 7.16 8.04
N LEU A 213 -13.06 8.49 8.06
CA LEU A 213 -12.73 9.32 6.91
C LEU A 213 -11.52 10.19 7.25
N TRP A 214 -10.60 10.35 6.30
CA TRP A 214 -9.43 11.23 6.39
C TRP A 214 -9.49 12.41 5.41
N TYR A 215 -10.63 12.56 4.72
CA TYR A 215 -10.87 13.54 3.68
C TYR A 215 -12.29 14.11 3.79
N ASP A 216 -12.56 15.22 3.10
CA ASP A 216 -13.90 15.79 2.96
C ASP A 216 -14.74 14.99 1.93
N PRO A 217 -15.85 14.34 2.33
CA PRO A 217 -16.75 13.61 1.43
C PRO A 217 -17.29 14.44 0.27
N HIS A 218 -17.37 15.76 0.42
CA HIS A 218 -17.82 16.65 -0.63
C HIS A 218 -16.97 16.55 -1.89
N LEU A 219 -15.66 16.30 -1.75
CA LEU A 219 -14.74 16.14 -2.88
C LEU A 219 -15.11 14.96 -3.78
N ILE A 220 -15.63 13.86 -3.21
CA ILE A 220 -16.11 12.70 -3.98
C ILE A 220 -17.38 13.05 -4.77
N SER A 221 -18.27 13.84 -4.15
CA SER A 221 -19.49 14.31 -4.83
C SER A 221 -19.15 15.26 -5.99
N LEU A 222 -18.15 16.12 -5.83
CA LEU A 222 -17.65 16.99 -6.89
C LEU A 222 -16.96 16.21 -8.01
N ALA A 223 -16.16 15.19 -7.66
CA ALA A 223 -15.51 14.33 -8.64
C ALA A 223 -16.54 13.58 -9.50
N LEU A 224 -17.55 12.99 -8.85
CA LEU A 224 -18.65 12.31 -9.55
C LEU A 224 -19.42 13.27 -10.46
N ARG A 225 -19.71 14.49 -9.99
CA ARG A 225 -20.38 15.51 -10.81
C ARG A 225 -19.57 15.85 -12.06
N SER A 226 -18.26 16.05 -11.91
CA SER A 226 -17.39 16.41 -13.03
C SER A 226 -17.34 15.30 -14.09
N LEU A 227 -17.26 14.02 -13.68
CA LEU A 227 -17.37 12.89 -14.61
C LEU A 227 -18.75 12.80 -15.27
N ASN A 228 -19.82 13.07 -14.52
CA ASN A 228 -21.18 13.07 -15.06
C ASN A 228 -21.39 14.19 -16.09
N ASP A 229 -20.82 15.38 -15.86
CA ASP A 229 -20.87 16.50 -16.82
C ASP A 229 -20.15 16.14 -18.12
N TYR A 230 -19.03 15.41 -18.05
CA TYR A 230 -18.37 14.86 -19.24
C TYR A 230 -19.25 13.83 -19.96
N LEU A 231 -19.85 12.91 -19.19
CA LEU A 231 -20.70 11.84 -19.70
C LEU A 231 -21.95 12.36 -20.42
N LEU A 232 -22.60 13.40 -19.89
CA LEU A 232 -23.79 14.00 -20.49
C LEU A 232 -23.53 14.57 -21.88
N ILE A 233 -22.30 15.00 -22.15
CA ILE A 233 -21.88 15.54 -23.46
C ILE A 233 -21.39 14.43 -24.38
N ASN A 234 -20.80 13.36 -23.84
CA ASN A 234 -20.17 12.27 -24.60
C ASN A 234 -20.71 10.89 -24.14
N PRO A 235 -22.02 10.61 -24.30
CA PRO A 235 -22.63 9.40 -23.76
C PRO A 235 -22.02 8.10 -24.31
N GLU A 236 -21.48 8.12 -25.52
CA GLU A 236 -20.84 6.98 -26.18
C GLU A 236 -19.55 6.50 -25.51
N ILE A 237 -18.99 7.28 -24.57
CA ILE A 237 -17.80 6.86 -23.81
C ILE A 237 -18.06 5.58 -23.02
N ILE A 238 -19.29 5.36 -22.56
CA ILE A 238 -19.65 4.18 -21.76
C ILE A 238 -19.37 2.89 -22.52
N ASP A 239 -19.66 2.88 -23.82
CA ASP A 239 -19.49 1.72 -24.68
C ASP A 239 -18.06 1.61 -25.24
N ARG A 240 -17.41 2.76 -25.49
CA ARG A 240 -16.10 2.81 -26.13
C ARG A 240 -14.93 2.61 -25.18
N THR A 241 -15.08 3.00 -23.92
CA THR A 241 -13.99 3.04 -22.94
C THR A 241 -14.38 2.29 -21.66
N PRO A 242 -14.22 0.96 -21.62
CA PRO A 242 -14.60 0.14 -20.47
C PRO A 242 -13.94 0.57 -19.15
N THR A 243 -12.72 1.08 -19.20
CA THR A 243 -12.00 1.61 -18.03
C THR A 243 -12.64 2.87 -17.44
N PHE A 244 -13.23 3.74 -18.29
CA PHE A 244 -14.00 4.89 -17.82
C PHE A 244 -15.28 4.43 -17.11
N THR A 245 -15.99 3.47 -17.72
CA THR A 245 -17.22 2.89 -17.14
C THR A 245 -16.93 2.24 -15.80
N HIS A 246 -15.83 1.49 -15.70
CA HIS A 246 -15.38 0.87 -14.46
C HIS A 246 -15.18 1.91 -13.35
N ASP A 247 -14.43 2.98 -13.64
CA ASP A 247 -14.10 3.99 -12.62
C ASP A 247 -15.31 4.85 -12.25
N LEU A 248 -16.20 5.13 -13.20
CA LEU A 248 -17.47 5.79 -12.93
C LEU A 248 -18.32 4.96 -11.95
N ILE A 249 -18.39 3.64 -12.13
CA ILE A 249 -19.09 2.73 -11.22
C ILE A 249 -18.44 2.77 -9.84
N ASP A 250 -17.11 2.73 -9.75
CA ASP A 250 -16.40 2.73 -8.48
C ASP A 250 -16.58 4.03 -7.70
N ILE A 251 -16.50 5.18 -8.38
CA ILE A 251 -16.73 6.50 -7.76
C ILE A 251 -18.19 6.65 -7.35
N THR A 252 -19.14 6.16 -8.17
CA THR A 252 -20.57 6.14 -7.80
C THR A 252 -20.80 5.30 -6.56
N ARG A 253 -20.22 4.09 -6.50
CA ARG A 253 -20.27 3.20 -5.34
C ARG A 253 -19.68 3.87 -4.10
N GLN A 254 -18.54 4.56 -4.24
CA GLN A 254 -17.93 5.32 -3.15
C GLN A 254 -18.83 6.46 -2.66
N ALA A 255 -19.46 7.22 -3.56
CA ALA A 255 -20.39 8.28 -3.20
C ALA A 255 -21.62 7.72 -2.45
N LEU A 256 -22.19 6.61 -2.92
CA LEU A 256 -23.31 5.94 -2.23
C LEU A 256 -22.91 5.39 -0.86
N GLN A 257 -21.69 4.89 -0.72
CA GLN A 257 -21.19 4.44 0.58
C GLN A 257 -21.12 5.60 1.60
N LEU A 258 -20.81 6.82 1.14
CA LEU A 258 -20.70 8.01 1.98
C LEU A 258 -22.06 8.61 2.39
N THR A 259 -23.17 8.27 1.70
CA THR A 259 -24.51 8.75 2.08
C THR A 259 -25.16 7.91 3.19
N ILE A 260 -24.63 6.73 3.50
CA ILE A 260 -25.25 5.73 4.40
C ILE A 260 -24.52 5.67 5.77
N GLY A 261 -23.86 6.74 6.23
CA GLY A 261 -23.10 6.72 7.49
C GLY A 261 -22.96 8.06 8.17
#